data_AF-A0A7G7KEG2-F1
#
_entry.id   AF-A0A7G7KEG2-F1
#
_cell.length_a   1.000
_cell.length_b   1.000
_cell.length_c   1.000
_cell.angle_alpha   90.00
_cell.angle_beta   90.00
_cell.angle_gamma   90.00
#
_symmetry.space_group_name_H-M   'P 1'
#
loop_
_entity.id
_entity.type
_entity.pdbx_description
1 polymer ?
#
loop_
_entity_poly.entity_id
_entity_poly.type
_entity_poly.pdbx_seq_one_letter_code
_entity_poly.pdbx_strand_id
1 'polypeptide(L)' 'MEFHGTFLELQAAVEKLGVPCHWEHRHDFESAFFDDGISNLKLNWWPATGAIQMIGDPEVRTERWQRLQLLLEI' A
#
# COMPACT_ATOMS: atom_id res chain seq x y z
N MET A 1 8.18 6.70 -3.54
CA MET A 1 7.63 7.04 -4.87
C MET A 1 6.38 7.88 -4.67
N GLU A 2 5.74 8.33 -5.74
CA GLU A 2 4.53 9.17 -5.65
C GLU A 2 3.37 8.56 -6.43
N PHE A 3 2.17 8.65 -5.85
CA PHE A 3 0.89 8.28 -6.43
C PHE A 3 -0.08 9.43 -6.16
N HIS A 4 -0.53 10.08 -7.24
CA HIS A 4 -1.40 11.27 -7.21
C HIS A 4 -2.86 10.96 -7.57
N GLY A 5 -3.26 9.68 -7.50
CA GLY A 5 -4.65 9.28 -7.69
C GLY A 5 -5.48 9.44 -6.42
N THR A 6 -6.65 8.80 -6.42
CA THR A 6 -7.62 8.83 -5.33
C THR A 6 -7.41 7.68 -4.35
N PHE A 7 -7.95 7.83 -3.14
CA PHE A 7 -7.93 6.76 -2.14
C PHE A 7 -8.62 5.49 -2.65
N LEU A 8 -9.74 5.64 -3.38
CA LEU A 8 -10.49 4.51 -3.94
C LEU A 8 -9.67 3.73 -4.97
N GLU A 9 -8.92 4.42 -5.83
CA GLU A 9 -8.01 3.77 -6.80
C GLU A 9 -6.89 3.02 -6.08
N LEU A 10 -6.33 3.62 -5.02
CA LEU A 10 -5.33 2.95 -4.20
C LEU A 10 -5.88 1.68 -3.53
N GLN A 11 -7.07 1.76 -2.94
CA GLN A 11 -7.74 0.60 -2.34
C GLN A 11 -7.97 -0.51 -3.36
N ALA A 12 -8.49 -0.17 -4.54
CA ALA A 12 -8.71 -1.14 -5.62
C ALA A 12 -7.41 -1.79 -6.10
N ALA A 13 -6.29 -1.05 -6.14
CA ALA A 13 -4.98 -1.62 -6.47
C ALA A 13 -4.46 -2.56 -5.37
N VAL A 14 -4.63 -2.19 -4.09
CA VAL A 14 -4.24 -3.03 -2.96
C VAL A 14 -5.07 -4.31 -2.90
N GLU A 15 -6.37 -4.25 -3.15
CA GLU A 15 -7.25 -5.43 -3.20
C GLU A 15 -6.80 -6.45 -4.26
N LYS A 16 -6.31 -5.96 -5.41
CA LYS A 16 -5.78 -6.81 -6.49
C LYS A 16 -4.48 -7.54 -6.12
N LEU A 17 -3.82 -7.19 -5.02
CA LEU A 17 -2.69 -7.96 -4.50
C LEU A 17 -3.11 -9.32 -3.93
N GLY A 18 -4.42 -9.52 -3.68
CA GLY A 18 -4.96 -10.80 -3.21
C GLY A 18 -4.58 -11.16 -1.78
N VAL A 19 -4.13 -10.17 -0.99
CA VAL A 19 -3.82 -10.34 0.43
C VAL A 19 -4.84 -9.52 1.23
N PRO A 20 -5.54 -10.13 2.20
CA PRO A 20 -6.42 -9.40 3.09
C PRO A 20 -5.67 -8.25 3.77
N CYS A 21 -6.30 -7.10 3.89
CA CYS A 21 -5.76 -5.97 4.63
C CYS A 21 -6.88 -5.17 5.26
N HIS A 22 -6.55 -4.44 6.33
CA HIS A 22 -7.41 -3.39 6.88
C HIS A 22 -6.76 -2.02 6.72
N TRP A 23 -7.62 -1.01 6.57
CA TRP A 23 -7.21 0.37 6.39
C TRP A 23 -7.39 1.15 7.69
N GLU A 24 -6.38 1.96 8.03
CA GLU A 24 -6.44 2.93 9.11
C GLU A 24 -6.14 4.33 8.58
N HIS A 25 -7.06 5.24 8.83
CA HIS A 25 -6.83 6.68 8.61
C HIS A 25 -6.04 7.26 9.78
N ARG A 26 -4.92 7.91 9.49
CA ARG A 26 -4.02 8.50 10.49
C ARG A 26 -3.68 9.94 10.11
N HIS A 27 -4.56 10.87 10.49
CA HIS A 27 -4.42 12.32 10.29
C HIS A 27 -4.09 12.68 8.82
N ASP A 28 -2.80 12.66 8.47
CA ASP A 28 -2.26 13.13 7.20
C ASP A 28 -1.98 11.99 6.20
N PHE A 29 -2.22 10.73 6.58
CA PHE A 29 -1.98 9.58 5.71
C PHE A 29 -2.94 8.43 5.97
N GLU A 30 -3.03 7.57 4.96
CA GLU A 30 -3.74 6.30 5.00
C GLU A 30 -2.73 5.16 5.16
N SER A 31 -3.06 4.17 5.99
CA SER A 31 -2.26 2.95 6.16
C SER A 31 -3.07 1.72 5.83
N ALA A 32 -2.60 0.89 4.89
CA ALA A 32 -3.08 -0.49 4.75
C ALA A 32 -2.17 -1.44 5.50
N PHE A 33 -2.72 -2.22 6.42
CA PHE A 33 -2.01 -3.27 7.15
C PHE A 33 -2.37 -4.62 6.54
N PHE A 34 -1.38 -5.37 6.06
CA PHE A 34 -1.61 -6.65 5.41
C PHE A 34 -1.72 -7.77 6.44
N ASP A 35 -2.87 -8.44 6.46
CA ASP A 35 -3.22 -9.50 7.41
C ASP A 35 -2.81 -10.88 6.85
N ASP A 36 -1.53 -11.05 6.53
CA ASP A 36 -1.01 -12.33 6.02
C ASP A 36 -0.57 -13.31 7.12
N GLY A 37 -0.68 -12.89 8.38
CA GLY A 37 -0.34 -13.70 9.56
C GLY A 37 1.16 -13.97 9.76
N ILE A 38 2.02 -13.41 8.91
CA ILE A 38 3.46 -13.72 8.87
C ILE A 38 4.31 -12.44 8.87
N SER A 39 3.92 -11.44 8.08
CA SER A 39 4.69 -10.22 7.88
C SER A 39 4.01 -9.02 8.54
N ASN A 40 4.81 -8.13 9.12
CA ASN A 40 4.35 -6.81 9.58
C ASN A 40 4.27 -5.81 8.41
N LEU A 41 3.80 -6.27 7.24
CA LEU A 41 3.78 -5.46 6.03
C LEU A 41 2.66 -4.42 6.14
N LYS A 42 2.99 -3.19 5.78
CA LYS A 42 2.03 -2.09 5.66
C LYS A 42 2.38 -1.18 4.50
N LEU A 43 1.36 -0.53 3.96
CA LEU A 43 1.47 0.50 2.95
C LEU A 43 1.03 1.82 3.56
N ASN A 44 1.85 2.85 3.48
CA ASN A 44 1.50 4.20 3.87
C ASN A 44 1.37 5.08 2.63
N TRP A 45 0.32 5.90 2.57
CA TRP A 45 0.10 6.87 1.50
C TRP A 45 -0.32 8.23 2.07
N TRP A 46 0.39 9.28 1.67
CA TRP A 46 0.12 10.67 2.06
C TRP A 46 -0.57 11.40 0.90
N PRO A 47 -1.89 11.70 0.99
CA PRO A 47 -2.63 12.31 -0.11
C PRO A 47 -2.10 13.69 -0.50
N ALA A 48 -1.59 14.45 0.48
CA ALA A 48 -1.12 15.81 0.26
C ALA A 48 0.14 15.91 -0.63
N THR A 49 0.97 14.86 -0.63
CA THR A 49 2.23 14.81 -1.39
C THR A 49 2.25 13.72 -2.46
N GLY A 50 1.26 12.82 -2.43
CA GLY A 50 1.26 11.58 -3.19
C GLY A 50 2.28 10.56 -2.69
N ALA A 51 3.09 10.85 -1.67
CA ALA A 51 4.13 9.93 -1.22
C ALA A 51 3.52 8.59 -0.83
N ILE A 52 4.06 7.50 -1.36
CA ILE A 52 3.63 6.14 -1.06
C ILE A 52 4.84 5.27 -0.75
N GLN A 53 4.73 4.49 0.33
CA GLN A 53 5.80 3.67 0.87
C GLN A 53 5.27 2.37 1.45
N MET A 54 5.94 1.25 1.11
CA MET A 54 5.68 -0.03 1.73
C MET A 54 6.77 -0.36 2.77
N ILE A 55 6.36 -0.74 3.96
CA ILE A 55 7.22 -0.98 5.13
C ILE A 55 6.94 -2.39 5.64
N GLY A 56 7.97 -3.14 6.04
CA GLY A 56 7.83 -4.49 6.55
C GLY A 56 9.02 -5.36 6.17
N ASP A 57 8.82 -6.68 6.22
CA ASP A 57 9.83 -7.68 5.87
C ASP A 57 10.34 -7.50 4.43
N PRO A 58 11.66 -7.35 4.19
CA PRO A 58 12.23 -7.17 2.86
C PRO A 58 11.90 -8.28 1.86
N GLU A 59 11.82 -9.54 2.29
CA GLU A 59 11.59 -10.70 1.41
C GLU A 59 10.20 -10.62 0.79
N VAL A 60 9.21 -10.26 1.60
CA VAL A 60 7.80 -10.18 1.21
C VAL A 60 7.47 -8.82 0.57
N ARG A 61 8.09 -7.74 1.05
CA ARG A 61 7.87 -6.38 0.57
C ARG A 61 8.23 -6.23 -0.90
N THR A 62 9.36 -6.79 -1.34
CA THR A 62 9.90 -6.49 -2.67
C THR A 62 8.94 -6.91 -3.79
N GLU A 63 8.43 -8.14 -3.73
CA GLU A 63 7.49 -8.66 -4.74
C GLU A 63 6.16 -7.89 -4.72
N ARG A 64 5.58 -7.68 -3.53
CA ARG A 64 4.29 -6.98 -3.39
C ARG A 64 4.39 -5.52 -3.79
N TRP A 65 5.52 -4.88 -3.51
CA TRP A 65 5.78 -3.52 -3.93
C TRP A 65 5.83 -3.40 -5.45
N GLN A 66 6.60 -4.25 -6.13
CA GLN A 66 6.66 -4.27 -7.59
C GLN A 66 5.28 -4.51 -8.23
N ARG A 67 4.50 -5.44 -7.68
CA ARG A 67 3.13 -5.69 -8.15
C ARG A 67 2.22 -4.48 -7.98
N LEU A 68 2.30 -3.81 -6.83
CA LEU A 68 1.50 -2.61 -6.57
C LEU A 68 1.87 -1.47 -7.52
N GLN A 69 3.16 -1.28 -7.79
CA GLN A 69 3.65 -0.29 -8.75
C GLN A 69 3.05 -0.50 -10.16
N LEU A 70 3.05 -1.75 -10.63
CA LEU A 70 2.43 -2.11 -11.91
C LEU A 70 0.91 -1.83 -11.94
N LEU A 71 0.22 -2.08 -10.83
CA LEU A 71 -1.24 -1.86 -10.72
C LEU A 71 -1.62 -0.38 -10.64
N LEU A 72 -0.72 0.45 -10.12
CA LEU A 72 -0.87 1.89 -10.00
C LEU A 72 -0.29 2.66 -11.20
N GLU A 73 0.34 1.96 -12.15
CA GLU A 73 1.01 2.52 -13.33
C GLU A 73 2.14 3.54 -12.99
N ILE A 74 2.92 3.25 -11.95
CA ILE A 74 3.98 4.13 -11.39
C ILE A 74 5.32 3.42 -11.15
#